data_AF-A0A496WSU9-F1
#
_entry.id   AF-A0A496WSU9-F1
#
_cell.length_a   1.000
_cell.length_b   1.000
_cell.length_c   1.000
_cell.angle_alpha   90.00
_cell.angle_beta   90.00
_cell.angle_gamma   90.00
#
_symmetry.space_group_name_H-M   'P 1'
#
loop_
_entity.id
_entity.type
_entity.pdbx_description
1 polymer ?
#
loop_
_entity_poly.entity_id
_entity_poly.type
_entity_poly.pdbx_seq_one_letter_code
_entity_poly.pdbx_strand_id
1 'polypeptide(L)'
;MVELITEFGYHKLSEQQRKDICNGAGAKGDWKSVFIPNTIYGLDCFQVFGVHDHAYHVGFMPEDKERADVSMLINLLRVIAEEGGFLSPLRSMRAMKYYIAVHQCGDDAFYLEEKGNLHLHPEANND
;
A
#
# COMPACT_ATOMS: atom_id res chain seq x y z
N MET A 1 10.71 -17.36 -1.21
CA MET A 1 10.00 -16.09 -1.49
C MET A 1 8.68 -16.15 -0.74
N VAL A 2 8.41 -15.15 0.10
CA VAL A 2 7.16 -15.06 0.87
C VAL A 2 6.00 -14.75 -0.07
N GLU A 3 4.91 -15.51 0.03
CA GLU A 3 3.69 -15.25 -0.73
C GLU A 3 2.88 -14.12 -0.08
N LEU A 4 2.73 -13.03 -0.84
CA LEU A 4 1.98 -11.85 -0.41
C LEU A 4 0.51 -11.96 -0.80
N ILE A 5 -0.37 -11.48 0.06
CA ILE A 5 -1.78 -11.24 -0.23
C ILE A 5 -1.87 -10.10 -1.24
N THR A 6 -2.39 -10.37 -2.44
CA THR A 6 -2.42 -9.44 -3.58
C THR A 6 -3.80 -9.37 -4.25
N GLU A 7 -4.85 -9.35 -3.44
CA GLU A 7 -6.26 -9.43 -3.86
C GLU A 7 -6.67 -8.39 -4.93
N PHE A 8 -6.01 -7.24 -4.91
CA PHE A 8 -6.24 -6.16 -5.87
C PHE A 8 -5.55 -6.36 -7.23
N GLY A 9 -4.97 -7.53 -7.50
CA GLY A 9 -4.41 -7.88 -8.81
C GLY A 9 -3.00 -7.34 -9.06
N TYR A 10 -2.21 -7.10 -8.00
CA TYR A 10 -0.84 -6.56 -8.10
C TYR A 10 0.07 -7.32 -9.07
N HIS A 11 -0.05 -8.65 -9.15
CA HIS A 11 0.75 -9.47 -10.06
C HIS A 11 0.48 -9.20 -11.55
N LYS A 12 -0.66 -8.60 -11.88
CA LYS A 12 -1.04 -8.25 -13.27
C LYS A 12 -0.34 -6.99 -13.76
N LEU A 13 0.27 -6.20 -12.86
CA LEU A 13 1.01 -5.01 -13.26
C LEU A 13 2.30 -5.38 -14.01
N SER A 14 2.51 -4.72 -15.15
CA SER A 14 3.82 -4.66 -15.81
C SER A 14 4.84 -3.94 -14.92
N GLU A 15 6.13 -4.13 -15.23
CA GLU A 15 7.20 -3.45 -14.49
C GLU A 15 7.06 -1.92 -14.55
N GLN A 16 6.66 -1.38 -15.72
CA GLN A 16 6.45 0.05 -15.88
C GLN A 16 5.31 0.55 -15.00
N GLN A 17 4.16 -0.14 -15.01
CA GLN A 17 3.03 0.23 -14.16
C GLN A 17 3.39 0.16 -12.67
N ARG A 18 4.22 -0.81 -12.24
CA ARG A 18 4.69 -0.85 -10.85
C ARG A 18 5.54 0.36 -10.49
N LYS A 19 6.43 0.82 -11.38
CA LYS A 19 7.24 2.04 -11.16
C LYS A 19 6.38 3.29 -11.10
N ASP A 20 5.33 3.35 -11.91
CA ASP A 20 4.46 4.51 -11.99
C ASP A 20 3.49 4.59 -10.80
N ILE A 21 3.02 3.44 -10.30
CA ILE A 21 2.03 3.36 -9.22
C ILE A 21 2.69 3.28 -7.84
N CYS A 22 3.69 2.41 -7.68
CA CYS A 22 4.24 2.07 -6.37
C CYS A 22 5.43 2.96 -6.02
N ASN A 23 5.29 3.77 -4.98
CA ASN A 23 6.33 4.65 -4.46
C ASN A 23 6.92 4.12 -3.13
N GLY A 24 6.39 3.01 -2.62
CA GLY A 24 6.85 2.40 -1.39
C GLY A 24 6.17 3.04 -0.17
N ALA A 25 6.88 3.15 0.94
CA ALA A 25 6.31 3.67 2.17
C ALA A 25 5.98 5.18 2.07
N GLY A 26 4.70 5.52 2.17
CA GLY A 26 4.21 6.90 2.26
C GLY A 26 3.33 7.30 1.07
N ALA A 27 2.68 8.46 1.17
CA ALA A 27 1.83 8.99 0.11
C ALA A 27 2.65 9.53 -1.07
N LYS A 28 2.23 9.23 -2.30
CA LYS A 28 2.84 9.76 -3.52
C LYS A 28 2.68 11.29 -3.57
N GLY A 29 3.77 12.00 -3.83
CA GLY A 29 3.76 13.47 -3.95
C GLY A 29 3.86 14.25 -2.63
N ASP A 30 3.83 13.57 -1.47
CA ASP A 30 4.15 14.21 -0.19
C ASP A 30 5.67 14.21 0.04
N TRP A 31 6.24 15.39 0.27
CA TRP A 31 7.67 15.57 0.57
C TRP A 31 8.10 14.80 1.82
N LYS A 32 7.18 14.55 2.77
CA LYS A 32 7.47 13.79 3.99
C LYS A 32 7.70 12.30 3.71
N SER A 33 7.10 11.75 2.66
CA SER A 33 7.24 10.35 2.26
C SER A 33 8.69 9.99 1.90
N VAL A 34 9.47 10.96 1.41
CA VAL A 34 10.90 10.78 1.11
C VAL A 34 11.72 10.36 2.34
N PHE A 35 11.26 10.71 3.54
CA PHE A 35 11.92 10.36 4.80
C PHE A 35 11.38 9.07 5.43
N ILE A 36 10.35 8.47 4.85
CA ILE A 36 9.78 7.22 5.36
C ILE A 36 10.54 6.06 4.70
N PRO A 37 11.31 5.28 5.48
CA PRO A 37 12.09 4.22 4.88
C PRO A 37 11.18 3.08 4.40
N ASN A 38 11.55 2.50 3.26
CA ASN A 38 11.00 1.23 2.76
C ASN A 38 11.45 0.01 3.55
N THR A 39 12.22 0.23 4.63
CA THR A 39 12.77 -0.82 5.46
C THR A 39 12.26 -0.72 6.88
N ILE A 40 12.03 -1.86 7.53
CA ILE A 40 11.76 -1.96 8.96
C ILE A 40 12.99 -2.52 9.66
N TYR A 41 13.78 -1.64 10.30
CA TYR A 41 15.05 -2.01 10.94
C TYR A 41 15.96 -2.83 10.00
N GLY A 42 16.17 -2.30 8.78
CA GLY A 42 17.01 -2.92 7.75
C GLY A 42 16.40 -4.11 7.00
N LEU A 43 15.18 -4.56 7.35
CA LEU A 43 14.44 -5.52 6.54
C LEU A 43 13.74 -4.78 5.41
N ASP A 44 14.00 -5.15 4.16
CA ASP A 44 13.34 -4.56 3.00
C ASP A 44 11.87 -4.98 2.96
N CYS A 45 10.98 -3.99 2.85
CA CYS A 45 9.54 -4.18 2.76
C CYS A 45 8.95 -3.45 1.54
N PHE A 46 9.77 -2.99 0.60
CA PHE A 46 9.33 -2.23 -0.58
C PHE A 46 8.21 -2.93 -1.34
N GLN A 47 8.34 -4.24 -1.56
CA GLN A 47 7.33 -5.02 -2.27
C GLN A 47 6.00 -5.06 -1.53
N VAL A 48 6.00 -5.12 -0.20
CA VAL A 48 4.78 -5.12 0.62
C VAL A 48 4.07 -3.76 0.50
N PHE A 49 4.84 -2.67 0.57
CA PHE A 49 4.29 -1.33 0.37
C PHE A 49 3.76 -1.13 -1.04
N GLY A 50 4.45 -1.64 -2.08
CA GLY A 50 3.92 -1.57 -3.45
C GLY A 50 2.60 -2.32 -3.66
N VAL A 51 2.37 -3.43 -2.95
CA VAL A 51 1.06 -4.11 -2.95
C VAL A 51 -0.03 -3.23 -2.34
N HIS A 52 0.29 -2.52 -1.26
CA HIS A 52 -0.61 -1.55 -0.61
C HIS A 52 -0.88 -0.35 -1.51
N ASP A 53 0.15 0.26 -2.11
CA ASP A 53 0.02 1.37 -3.06
C ASP A 53 -0.91 1.00 -4.22
N HIS A 54 -0.77 -0.21 -4.76
CA HIS A 54 -1.65 -0.68 -5.83
C HIS A 54 -3.09 -0.89 -5.37
N ALA A 55 -3.29 -1.48 -4.18
CA ALA A 55 -4.62 -1.62 -3.60
C ALA A 55 -5.28 -0.25 -3.38
N TYR A 56 -4.51 0.73 -2.91
CA TYR A 56 -4.92 2.12 -2.82
C TYR A 56 -5.15 2.75 -4.19
N HIS A 57 -4.43 2.38 -5.23
CA HIS A 57 -4.65 2.91 -6.57
C HIS A 57 -5.99 2.45 -7.16
N VAL A 58 -6.34 1.16 -6.99
CA VAL A 58 -7.53 0.57 -7.64
C VAL A 58 -8.78 0.54 -6.76
N GLY A 59 -8.64 0.57 -5.43
CA GLY A 59 -9.76 0.51 -4.48
C GLY A 59 -10.56 1.81 -4.44
N PHE A 60 -11.84 1.72 -4.10
CA PHE A 60 -12.75 2.87 -4.11
C PHE A 60 -13.75 2.86 -2.95
N MET A 61 -14.08 1.69 -2.40
CA MET A 61 -14.96 1.59 -1.25
C MET A 61 -14.18 1.67 0.07
N PRO A 62 -14.80 2.15 1.16
CA PRO A 62 -14.20 2.08 2.49
C PRO A 62 -13.70 0.67 2.86
N GLU A 63 -14.43 -0.37 2.46
CA GLU A 63 -14.06 -1.77 2.67
C GLU A 63 -12.84 -2.20 1.84
N ASP A 64 -12.56 -1.56 0.70
CA ASP A 64 -11.32 -1.79 -0.05
C ASP A 64 -10.13 -1.21 0.72
N LYS A 65 -10.27 -0.02 1.31
CA LYS A 65 -9.22 0.61 2.13
C LYS A 65 -8.89 -0.27 3.33
N GLU A 66 -9.91 -0.73 4.06
CA GLU A 66 -9.72 -1.61 5.21
C GLU A 66 -8.99 -2.90 4.81
N ARG A 67 -9.42 -3.54 3.72
CA ARG A 67 -8.74 -4.74 3.19
C ARG A 67 -7.31 -4.46 2.77
N ALA A 68 -7.02 -3.32 2.14
CA ALA A 68 -5.67 -2.92 1.77
C ALA A 68 -4.77 -2.76 3.02
N ASP A 69 -5.23 -2.02 4.02
CA ASP A 69 -4.49 -1.74 5.26
C ASP A 69 -4.22 -3.03 6.05
N VAL A 70 -5.23 -3.88 6.22
CA VAL A 70 -5.10 -5.18 6.90
C VAL A 70 -4.17 -6.12 6.13
N SER A 71 -4.31 -6.20 4.80
CA SER A 71 -3.44 -7.03 3.97
C SER A 71 -1.98 -6.57 4.04
N MET A 72 -1.73 -5.26 4.11
CA MET A 72 -0.38 -4.71 4.32
C MET A 72 0.20 -5.22 5.65
N LEU A 73 -0.54 -5.13 6.74
CA LEU A 73 -0.08 -5.61 8.05
C LEU A 73 0.24 -7.12 8.01
N ILE A 74 -0.67 -7.93 7.47
CA ILE A 74 -0.48 -9.39 7.38
C ILE A 74 0.76 -9.71 6.54
N ASN A 75 0.94 -9.04 5.40
CA ASN A 75 2.10 -9.22 4.53
C ASN A 75 3.41 -8.84 5.24
N LEU A 76 3.44 -7.72 5.97
CA LEU A 76 4.60 -7.34 6.78
C LEU A 76 4.92 -8.43 7.81
N LEU A 77 3.91 -8.93 8.52
CA LEU A 77 4.09 -9.98 9.53
C LEU A 77 4.58 -11.30 8.91
N ARG A 78 4.13 -11.66 7.70
CA ARG A 78 4.63 -12.84 6.97
C ARG A 78 6.11 -12.68 6.61
N VAL A 79 6.50 -11.53 6.08
CA VAL A 79 7.92 -11.25 5.75
C VAL A 79 8.77 -11.25 7.02
N ILE A 80 8.28 -10.67 8.12
CA ILE A 80 8.99 -10.67 9.41
C ILE A 80 9.07 -12.07 10.03
N ALA A 81 8.06 -12.92 9.84
CA ALA A 81 8.10 -14.29 10.33
C ALA A 81 9.18 -15.12 9.61
N GLU A 82 9.33 -14.93 8.31
CA GLU A 82 10.30 -15.66 7.48
C GLU A 82 11.72 -15.07 7.59
N GLU A 83 11.85 -13.75 7.54
CA GLU A 83 13.12 -13.04 7.33
C GLU A 83 13.50 -12.09 8.49
N GLY A 84 12.65 -12.02 9.53
CA GLY A 84 12.78 -11.02 10.59
C GLY A 84 13.88 -11.29 11.62
N GLY A 85 14.36 -12.54 11.73
CA GLY A 85 15.47 -12.92 12.60
C GLY A 85 15.34 -12.44 14.06
N PHE A 86 16.46 -12.05 14.68
CA PHE A 86 16.47 -11.60 16.08
C PHE A 86 15.66 -10.31 16.33
N LEU A 87 15.50 -9.48 15.30
CA LEU A 87 14.75 -8.23 15.39
C LEU A 87 13.25 -8.41 15.16
N SER A 88 12.75 -9.63 14.92
CA SER A 88 11.33 -9.88 14.62
C SER A 88 10.35 -9.20 15.58
N PRO A 89 10.53 -9.24 16.92
CA PRO A 89 9.60 -8.55 17.83
C PRO A 89 9.55 -7.04 17.61
N LEU A 90 10.72 -6.40 17.42
CA LEU A 90 10.81 -4.97 17.14
C LEU A 90 10.17 -4.65 15.78
N ARG A 91 10.47 -5.46 14.76
CA ARG A 91 9.93 -5.30 13.42
C ARG A 91 8.41 -5.41 13.41
N SER A 92 7.84 -6.38 14.11
CA SER A 92 6.38 -6.55 14.24
C SER A 92 5.72 -5.36 14.95
N MET A 93 6.33 -4.84 16.01
CA MET A 93 5.84 -3.61 16.66
C MET A 93 5.88 -2.41 15.72
N ARG A 94 6.92 -2.30 14.90
CA ARG A 94 7.02 -1.22 13.90
C ARG A 94 6.02 -1.42 12.76
N ALA A 95 5.78 -2.64 12.29
CA ALA A 95 4.75 -2.95 11.29
C ALA A 95 3.35 -2.52 11.77
N MET A 96 3.03 -2.74 13.04
CA MET A 96 1.78 -2.25 13.63
C MET A 96 1.67 -0.71 13.58
N LYS A 97 2.77 0.02 13.77
CA LYS A 97 2.77 1.50 13.64
C LYS A 97 2.50 1.94 12.20
N TYR A 98 3.00 1.22 11.20
CA TYR A 98 2.66 1.49 9.80
C TYR A 98 1.18 1.26 9.52
N TYR A 99 0.62 0.14 10.00
CA TYR A 99 -0.82 -0.13 9.92
C TYR A 99 -1.65 0.99 10.54
N ILE A 100 -1.34 1.38 11.78
CA ILE A 100 -2.05 2.47 12.47
C ILE A 100 -1.98 3.77 11.66
N ALA A 101 -0.82 4.11 11.09
CA ALA A 101 -0.65 5.31 10.30
C ALA A 101 -1.54 5.33 9.04
N VAL A 102 -1.58 4.25 8.25
CA VAL A 102 -2.43 4.20 7.04
C VAL A 102 -3.92 4.08 7.38
N HIS A 103 -4.23 3.35 8.46
CA HIS A 103 -5.61 3.17 8.91
C HIS A 103 -6.22 4.48 9.38
N GLN A 104 -5.47 5.29 10.16
CA GLN A 104 -5.96 6.53 10.75
C GLN A 104 -5.77 7.77 9.86
N CYS A 105 -4.72 7.80 9.03
CA CYS A 105 -4.34 9.00 8.27
C CYS A 105 -4.29 8.78 6.76
N GLY A 106 -4.65 7.60 6.26
CA GLY A 106 -4.52 7.25 4.85
C GLY A 106 -5.71 7.66 3.97
N ASP A 107 -6.74 8.30 4.52
CA ASP A 107 -7.96 8.65 3.77
C ASP A 107 -7.67 9.57 2.59
N ASP A 108 -6.88 10.63 2.78
CA ASP A 108 -6.55 11.57 1.70
C ASP A 108 -5.84 10.89 0.52
N ALA A 109 -4.96 9.93 0.81
CA ALA A 109 -4.25 9.15 -0.20
C ALA A 109 -5.15 8.11 -0.88
N PHE A 110 -6.15 7.58 -0.16
CA PHE A 110 -7.08 6.58 -0.67
C PHE A 110 -8.18 7.23 -1.54
N TYR A 111 -8.74 8.36 -1.12
CA TYR A 111 -9.88 9.04 -1.76
C TYR A 111 -9.46 10.20 -2.68
N LEU A 112 -8.25 10.17 -3.26
CA LEU A 112 -7.75 11.20 -4.19
C LEU A 112 -8.83 11.64 -5.21
N GLU A 113 -9.01 12.96 -5.36
CA GLU A 113 -10.10 13.58 -6.15
C GLU A 113 -10.17 13.08 -7.60
N GLU A 114 -9.06 12.66 -8.20
CA GLU A 114 -9.01 12.10 -9.55
C GLU A 114 -9.89 10.85 -9.72
N LYS A 115 -10.10 10.08 -8.64
CA LYS A 115 -11.04 8.94 -8.63
C LYS A 115 -12.51 9.38 -8.64
N GLY A 116 -12.81 10.53 -8.02
CA GLY A 116 -14.18 11.06 -7.94
C GLY A 116 -14.71 11.58 -9.29
N ASN A 117 -13.82 12.12 -10.14
CA ASN A 117 -14.19 12.69 -11.43
C ASN A 117 -14.46 11.65 -12.53
N LEU A 118 -14.02 10.39 -12.37
CA LEU A 118 -14.33 9.32 -13.32
C LEU A 118 -15.80 8.86 -13.26
N HIS A 119 -16.54 9.24 -12.21
CA HIS A 119 -17.89 8.73 -11.94
C HIS A 119 -18.97 9.81 -11.76
N LEU A 120 -18.64 11.10 -11.77
CA LEU A 120 -19.65 12.17 -11.83
C LEU A 120 -20.16 12.46 -13.25
N HIS A 121 -19.52 11.90 -14.29
CA HIS A 121 -20.03 11.94 -15.67
C HIS A 121 -19.96 10.56 -16.34
N PRO A 122 -20.87 9.61 -16.04
CA PRO A 122 -20.94 8.36 -16.79
C PRO A 122 -21.48 8.55 -18.22
N GLU A 123 -22.17 9.66 -18.52
CA GLU A 123 -22.78 9.89 -19.83
C GLU A 123 -22.69 11.36 -20.28
N ALA A 124 -21.64 11.67 -21.03
CA ALA A 124 -21.60 12.80 -21.94
C ALA A 124 -20.58 12.49 -23.03
N ASN A 125 -20.91 11.51 -23.88
CA ASN A 125 -20.38 11.35 -25.24
C ASN A 125 -21.09 10.14 -25.86
N ASN A 126 -22.33 10.35 -26.29
CA ASN A 126 -22.84 9.69 -27.49
C ASN A 126 -23.21 10.81 -28.46
N ASP A 127 -22.67 10.67 -29.66
CA ASP A 127 -22.76 11.59 -30.81
C ASP A 127 -24.20 11.94 -31.21
#